data_AF-A0A1E1WHC5-F1
#
_entry.id   AF-A0A1E1WHC5-F1
#
_cell.length_a   1.000
_cell.length_b   1.000
_cell.length_c   1.000
_cell.angle_alpha   90.00
_cell.angle_beta   90.00
_cell.angle_gamma   90.00
#
_symmetry.space_group_name_H-M   'P 1'
#
loop_
_entity.id
_entity.type
_entity.pdbx_description
1 polymer ?
#
loop_
_entity_poly.entity_id
_entity_poly.type
_entity_poly.pdbx_seq_one_letter_code
_entity_poly.pdbx_strand_id
1 'polypeptide(L)'
;PQPPPESAPPEEPADQKLEEYVNHRGIRFTQEEVVNLQPYGLVCVRELFRFLISLCNPLDSQNTSAMVHLGLCLVGTALEVGADQIAKYPSLLYLVKDPLCRNLLSLLSTERISIFALDLQVSFLLFEALRFHLKFQMEAFFKKIIEIISTDTTKAIYELKEIHHLALESLAQLFRIPGLCTELYLNYDCDVYCMNVFEEITKLLSKNVVSSTAYNIHTLSLEALLAIIEAIESGSQASQAKESKSETEVACLEDEKEIKYGRSGHISLELGGMDDVSVVSDHVTHDISQYYGGGRMGRHKPTSDLPTEAELDNTRNMKKWVQQGTELFNQKPEKGIEFLQEHGVLATPLNPHEVAIFLRENPDLDKKMIGEYICKRSSRGEDDGPSVLGAFADSFNYTGLRIDQALRLYLETFRLPGEAPLIFLVMERFAERWHSTNGEPFANTDAAFRLAYAVIMLNMDQHNHNAKKLNVPMTVEDFVKNLRGCNGSGDFDQSMLEAVFHSIKGEEMVMPAERTGA
;
A
#
# COMPACT_ATOMS: atom_id res chain seq x y z
N PRO A 1 -6.40 77.00 17.97
CA PRO A 1 -5.63 75.97 18.70
C PRO A 1 -6.56 75.15 19.59
N GLN A 2 -7.07 74.05 19.03
CA GLN A 2 -7.55 72.85 19.73
C GLN A 2 -7.75 71.79 18.63
N PRO A 3 -7.13 70.61 18.72
CA PRO A 3 -7.31 69.56 17.74
C PRO A 3 -8.69 68.90 17.90
N PRO A 4 -9.27 68.33 16.82
CA PRO A 4 -10.48 67.52 16.90
C PRO A 4 -10.21 66.20 17.65
N PRO A 5 -11.26 65.56 18.21
CA PRO A 5 -11.14 64.50 19.21
C PRO A 5 -10.68 63.16 18.61
N GLU A 6 -9.95 62.40 19.42
CA GLU A 6 -9.49 61.04 19.14
C GLU A 6 -10.64 60.10 18.77
N SER A 7 -10.42 59.32 17.71
CA SER A 7 -11.25 58.21 17.27
C SER A 7 -11.20 57.05 18.27
N ALA A 8 -12.37 56.61 18.74
CA ALA A 8 -12.54 55.40 19.52
C ALA A 8 -12.05 54.14 18.77
N PRO A 9 -11.53 53.12 19.47
CA PRO A 9 -11.10 51.86 18.85
C PRO A 9 -12.31 51.05 18.32
N PRO A 10 -12.13 50.22 17.27
CA PRO A 10 -13.22 49.46 16.67
C PRO A 10 -13.74 48.37 17.62
N GLU A 11 -15.06 48.27 17.73
CA GLU A 11 -15.79 47.23 18.46
C GLU A 11 -15.43 45.82 17.94
N GLU A 12 -15.06 44.92 18.85
CA GLU A 12 -14.95 43.48 18.57
C GLU A 12 -16.34 42.91 18.21
N PRO A 13 -16.45 41.97 17.25
CA PRO A 13 -17.73 41.41 16.88
C PRO A 13 -18.26 40.54 18.03
N ALA A 14 -19.49 40.84 18.46
CA ALA A 14 -20.19 40.13 19.52
C ALA A 14 -20.30 38.62 19.21
N ASP A 15 -19.89 37.80 20.19
CA ASP A 15 -20.12 36.36 20.26
C ASP A 15 -21.61 36.04 20.02
N GLN A 16 -21.94 35.52 18.84
CA GLN A 16 -23.24 34.90 18.60
C GLN A 16 -23.24 33.53 19.27
N LYS A 17 -23.87 33.44 20.45
CA LYS A 17 -24.23 32.15 21.05
C LYS A 17 -25.13 31.38 20.08
N LEU A 18 -24.58 30.34 19.46
CA LEU A 18 -25.32 29.36 18.66
C LEU A 18 -26.29 28.60 19.58
N GLU A 19 -27.59 28.69 19.30
CA GLU A 19 -28.62 27.96 20.06
C GLU A 19 -28.56 26.46 19.76
N GLU A 20 -28.42 25.64 20.81
CA GLU A 20 -28.51 24.18 20.74
C GLU A 20 -29.95 23.75 20.41
N TYR A 21 -30.14 23.06 19.28
CA TYR A 21 -31.42 22.45 18.94
C TYR A 21 -31.50 21.00 19.44
N VAL A 22 -32.51 20.72 20.26
CA VAL A 22 -32.84 19.37 20.74
C VAL A 22 -34.21 18.99 20.17
N ASN A 23 -34.29 17.85 19.49
CA ASN A 23 -35.57 17.39 18.94
C ASN A 23 -36.51 16.85 20.04
N HIS A 24 -37.78 16.64 19.68
CA HIS A 24 -38.84 16.11 20.56
C HIS A 24 -38.58 14.69 21.12
N ARG A 25 -37.49 14.02 20.71
CA ARG A 25 -37.03 12.72 21.23
C ARG A 25 -35.77 12.84 22.10
N GLY A 26 -35.31 14.05 22.41
CA GLY A 26 -34.20 14.31 23.34
C GLY A 26 -32.80 14.15 22.76
N ILE A 27 -32.67 14.03 21.43
CA ILE A 27 -31.38 13.90 20.75
C ILE A 27 -30.76 15.29 20.59
N ARG A 28 -29.54 15.46 21.14
CA ARG A 28 -28.75 16.70 21.03
C ARG A 28 -27.93 16.67 19.75
N PHE A 29 -28.06 17.70 18.92
CA PHE A 29 -27.24 17.86 17.72
C PHE A 29 -26.16 18.91 17.98
N THR A 30 -24.93 18.49 18.21
CA THR A 30 -23.77 19.36 18.06
C THR A 30 -23.51 19.54 16.58
N GLN A 31 -23.54 20.78 16.08
CA GLN A 31 -23.09 21.06 14.71
C GLN A 31 -21.58 20.78 14.65
N GLU A 32 -21.21 19.60 14.12
CA GLU A 32 -19.86 19.40 13.58
C GLU A 32 -19.58 20.51 12.56
N GLU A 33 -18.32 20.98 12.52
CA GLU A 33 -17.82 22.05 11.67
C GLU A 33 -18.59 22.12 10.34
N VAL A 34 -19.13 23.29 10.01
CA VAL A 34 -19.95 23.52 8.81
C VAL A 34 -19.20 22.98 7.59
N VAL A 35 -19.51 21.75 7.18
CA VAL A 35 -18.99 21.15 5.97
C VAL A 35 -19.45 22.09 4.86
N ASN A 36 -18.50 22.72 4.18
CA ASN A 36 -18.80 23.68 3.13
C ASN A 36 -19.36 22.89 1.92
N LEU A 37 -20.65 22.57 1.98
CA LEU A 37 -21.38 21.75 1.02
C LEU A 37 -21.63 22.56 -0.25
N GLN A 38 -20.57 22.75 -1.02
CA GLN A 38 -20.68 23.28 -2.37
C GLN A 38 -21.29 22.20 -3.29
N PRO A 39 -22.25 22.54 -4.16
CA PRO A 39 -22.72 21.64 -5.20
C PRO A 39 -21.52 21.13 -6.01
N TYR A 40 -21.46 19.82 -6.26
CA TYR A 40 -20.35 19.16 -6.96
C TYR A 40 -18.96 19.32 -6.29
N GLY A 41 -18.91 19.65 -4.99
CA GLY A 41 -17.66 19.73 -4.23
C GLY A 41 -17.00 18.37 -3.99
N LEU A 42 -15.79 18.39 -3.42
CA LEU A 42 -14.95 17.20 -3.18
C LEU A 42 -15.68 16.08 -2.42
N VAL A 43 -16.56 16.41 -1.48
CA VAL A 43 -17.37 15.44 -0.72
C VAL A 43 -18.27 14.63 -1.65
N CYS A 44 -18.93 15.30 -2.61
CA CYS A 44 -19.78 14.64 -3.61
C CYS A 44 -18.96 13.75 -4.54
N VAL A 45 -17.79 14.23 -4.99
CA VAL A 45 -16.87 13.45 -5.85
C VAL A 45 -16.39 12.20 -5.10
N ARG A 46 -16.01 12.35 -3.82
CA ARG A 46 -15.57 11.24 -2.97
C ARG A 46 -16.66 10.19 -2.80
N GLU A 47 -17.89 10.58 -2.48
CA GLU A 47 -18.98 9.61 -2.29
C GLU A 47 -19.38 8.93 -3.60
N LEU A 48 -19.42 9.66 -4.71
CA LEU A 48 -19.65 9.08 -6.02
C LEU A 48 -18.56 8.05 -6.34
N PHE A 49 -17.29 8.43 -6.19
CA PHE A 49 -16.17 7.54 -6.49
C PHE A 49 -16.15 6.31 -5.56
N ARG A 50 -16.43 6.49 -4.27
CA ARG A 50 -16.58 5.39 -3.31
C ARG A 50 -17.70 4.42 -3.74
N PHE A 51 -18.83 4.94 -4.20
CA PHE A 51 -19.93 4.12 -4.71
C PHE A 51 -19.52 3.35 -5.97
N LEU A 52 -18.86 3.99 -6.93
CA LEU A 52 -18.36 3.32 -8.13
C LEU A 52 -17.39 2.18 -7.78
N ILE A 53 -16.45 2.42 -6.86
CA ILE A 53 -15.52 1.40 -6.37
C ILE A 53 -16.26 0.25 -5.69
N SER A 54 -17.33 0.54 -4.94
CA SER A 54 -18.12 -0.50 -4.28
C SER A 54 -18.79 -1.47 -5.25
N LEU A 55 -19.17 -1.01 -6.46
CA LEU A 55 -19.71 -1.88 -7.51
C LEU A 55 -18.67 -2.85 -8.07
N CYS A 56 -17.38 -2.49 -8.01
CA CYS A 56 -16.28 -3.34 -8.47
C CYS A 56 -15.94 -4.48 -7.49
N ASN A 57 -16.48 -4.48 -6.26
CA ASN A 57 -16.10 -5.47 -5.25
C ASN A 57 -16.62 -6.87 -5.60
N PRO A 58 -15.75 -7.85 -5.95
CA PRO A 58 -16.20 -9.20 -6.29
C PRO A 58 -16.60 -10.04 -5.06
N LEU A 59 -16.23 -9.60 -3.86
CA LEU A 59 -16.52 -10.31 -2.61
C LEU A 59 -17.87 -9.91 -2.00
N ASP A 60 -18.50 -8.85 -2.51
CA ASP A 60 -19.85 -8.47 -2.11
C ASP A 60 -20.87 -9.37 -2.84
N SER A 61 -21.63 -10.15 -2.08
CA SER A 61 -22.64 -11.05 -2.63
C SER A 61 -23.79 -10.33 -3.34
N GLN A 62 -23.96 -9.03 -3.11
CA GLN A 62 -24.94 -8.21 -3.82
C GLN A 62 -24.48 -7.83 -5.23
N ASN A 63 -23.17 -7.84 -5.50
CA ASN A 63 -22.62 -7.44 -6.78
C ASN A 63 -22.70 -8.57 -7.80
N THR A 64 -23.59 -8.41 -8.77
CA THR A 64 -23.65 -9.32 -9.93
C THR A 64 -22.50 -9.05 -10.91
N SER A 65 -22.17 -10.00 -11.79
CA SER A 65 -21.14 -9.79 -12.84
C SER A 65 -21.43 -8.57 -13.72
N ALA A 66 -22.70 -8.25 -13.96
CA ALA A 66 -23.09 -7.06 -14.73
C ALA A 66 -22.83 -5.76 -13.96
N MET A 67 -23.05 -5.77 -12.64
CA MET A 67 -22.73 -4.62 -11.77
C MET A 67 -21.23 -4.39 -11.68
N VAL A 68 -20.43 -5.46 -11.54
CA VAL A 68 -18.96 -5.38 -11.54
C VAL A 68 -18.45 -4.83 -12.86
N HIS A 69 -18.94 -5.36 -13.99
CA HIS A 69 -18.58 -4.85 -15.30
C HIS A 69 -18.93 -3.36 -15.47
N LEU A 70 -20.13 -2.94 -15.06
CA LEU A 70 -20.53 -1.53 -15.08
C LEU A 70 -19.65 -0.68 -14.17
N GLY A 71 -19.35 -1.16 -12.97
CA GLY A 71 -18.46 -0.50 -12.01
C GLY A 71 -17.09 -0.24 -12.61
N LEU A 72 -16.46 -1.27 -13.21
CA LEU A 72 -15.16 -1.15 -13.87
C LEU A 72 -15.20 -0.13 -15.02
N CYS A 73 -16.22 -0.16 -15.88
CA CYS A 73 -16.36 0.84 -16.95
C CYS A 73 -16.44 2.27 -16.38
N LEU A 74 -17.27 2.50 -15.36
CA LEU A 74 -17.46 3.82 -14.76
C LEU A 74 -16.22 4.30 -14.02
N VAL A 75 -15.51 3.41 -13.32
CA VAL A 75 -14.23 3.72 -12.69
C VAL A 75 -13.17 4.04 -13.74
N GLY A 76 -13.11 3.29 -14.84
CA GLY A 76 -12.24 3.57 -15.99
C GLY A 76 -12.46 4.99 -16.52
N THR A 77 -13.71 5.35 -16.81
CA THR A 77 -14.07 6.72 -17.23
C THR A 77 -13.68 7.77 -16.19
N ALA A 78 -13.88 7.49 -14.90
CA ALA A 78 -13.47 8.43 -13.85
C ALA A 78 -11.96 8.65 -13.81
N LEU A 79 -11.15 7.60 -14.02
CA LEU A 79 -9.69 7.69 -14.09
C LEU A 79 -9.21 8.41 -15.35
N GLU A 80 -9.83 8.18 -16.51
CA GLU A 80 -9.51 8.89 -17.74
C GLU A 80 -9.66 10.41 -17.59
N VAL A 81 -10.70 10.85 -16.89
CA VAL A 81 -11.00 12.27 -16.69
C VAL A 81 -10.19 12.88 -15.54
N GLY A 82 -10.00 12.13 -14.44
CA GLY A 82 -9.63 12.70 -13.15
C GLY A 82 -8.36 12.15 -12.49
N ALA A 83 -7.69 11.14 -13.05
CA ALA A 83 -6.61 10.44 -12.34
C ALA A 83 -5.47 11.37 -11.87
N ASP A 84 -5.09 12.36 -12.69
CA ASP A 84 -3.98 13.28 -12.38
C ASP A 84 -4.28 14.19 -11.17
N GLN A 85 -5.55 14.35 -10.78
CA GLN A 85 -5.95 15.17 -9.63
C GLN A 85 -6.12 14.35 -8.34
N ILE A 86 -6.25 13.03 -8.42
CA ILE A 86 -6.54 12.17 -7.25
C ILE A 86 -5.46 12.32 -6.18
N ALA A 87 -4.18 12.35 -6.58
CA ALA A 87 -3.05 12.49 -5.67
C ALA A 87 -3.08 13.75 -4.80
N LYS A 88 -3.75 14.82 -5.26
CA LYS A 88 -3.86 16.10 -4.54
C LYS A 88 -4.83 16.02 -3.36
N TYR A 89 -5.71 15.03 -3.33
CA TYR A 89 -6.77 14.89 -2.33
C TYR A 89 -6.60 13.58 -1.55
N PRO A 90 -6.08 13.62 -0.31
CA PRO A 90 -5.80 12.42 0.49
C PRO A 90 -7.02 11.50 0.67
N SER A 91 -8.22 12.07 0.76
CA SER A 91 -9.47 11.32 0.90
C SER A 91 -9.83 10.49 -0.33
N LEU A 92 -9.48 10.96 -1.54
CA LEU A 92 -9.66 10.19 -2.78
C LEU A 92 -8.52 9.19 -2.95
N LEU A 93 -7.29 9.58 -2.63
CA LEU A 93 -6.14 8.70 -2.69
C LEU A 93 -6.30 7.48 -1.76
N TYR A 94 -6.92 7.65 -0.59
CA TYR A 94 -7.26 6.52 0.30
C TYR A 94 -8.18 5.50 -0.38
N LEU A 95 -9.21 5.95 -1.11
CA LEU A 95 -10.12 5.07 -1.86
C LEU A 95 -9.39 4.32 -2.98
N VAL A 96 -8.37 4.94 -3.59
CA VAL A 96 -7.54 4.27 -4.58
C VAL A 96 -6.61 3.24 -3.94
N LYS A 97 -5.87 3.64 -2.91
CA LYS A 97 -4.80 2.85 -2.27
C LYS A 97 -5.26 1.52 -1.70
N ASP A 98 -6.48 1.44 -1.17
CA ASP A 98 -7.00 0.21 -0.56
C ASP A 98 -8.23 -0.33 -1.31
N PRO A 99 -9.45 0.23 -1.23
CA PRO A 99 -10.62 -0.47 -1.73
C PRO A 99 -10.61 -0.68 -3.24
N LEU A 100 -10.14 0.28 -4.05
CA LEU A 100 -10.03 0.07 -5.50
C LEU A 100 -8.95 -0.97 -5.83
N CYS A 101 -7.71 -0.78 -5.40
CA CYS A 101 -6.62 -1.72 -5.69
C CYS A 101 -6.93 -3.15 -5.19
N ARG A 102 -7.57 -3.29 -4.02
CA ARG A 102 -8.00 -4.59 -3.49
C ARG A 102 -9.01 -5.26 -4.41
N ASN A 103 -10.01 -4.51 -4.89
CA ASN A 103 -11.01 -5.04 -5.82
C ASN A 103 -10.36 -5.46 -7.14
N LEU A 104 -9.51 -4.62 -7.74
CA LEU A 104 -8.81 -4.93 -9.00
C LEU A 104 -7.93 -6.18 -8.85
N LEU A 105 -7.07 -6.23 -7.81
CA LEU A 105 -6.22 -7.40 -7.57
C LEU A 105 -7.01 -8.69 -7.34
N SER A 106 -8.22 -8.60 -6.76
CA SER A 106 -9.11 -9.76 -6.61
C SER A 106 -9.76 -10.17 -7.93
N LEU A 107 -10.06 -9.22 -8.82
CA LEU A 107 -10.68 -9.46 -10.12
C LEU A 107 -9.73 -10.10 -11.12
N LEU A 108 -8.40 -9.95 -10.95
CA LEU A 108 -7.40 -10.70 -11.73
C LEU A 108 -7.52 -12.23 -11.63
N SER A 109 -8.30 -12.75 -10.66
CA SER A 109 -8.59 -14.19 -10.53
C SER A 109 -9.92 -14.59 -11.18
N THR A 110 -10.58 -13.71 -11.92
CA THR A 110 -11.86 -13.99 -12.59
C THR A 110 -11.68 -14.85 -13.84
N GLU A 111 -12.60 -15.78 -14.05
CA GLU A 111 -12.69 -16.57 -15.30
C GLU A 111 -13.45 -15.82 -16.41
N ARG A 112 -14.06 -14.67 -16.08
CA ARG A 112 -14.86 -13.87 -17.01
C ARG A 112 -13.95 -12.93 -17.80
N ILE A 113 -13.60 -13.33 -19.03
CA ILE A 113 -12.69 -12.60 -19.93
C ILE A 113 -13.04 -11.10 -20.03
N SER A 114 -14.33 -10.75 -20.18
CA SER A 114 -14.76 -9.34 -20.26
C SER A 114 -14.42 -8.51 -19.01
N ILE A 115 -14.54 -9.12 -17.83
CA ILE A 115 -14.22 -8.45 -16.55
C ILE A 115 -12.72 -8.36 -16.40
N PHE A 116 -11.99 -9.43 -16.72
CA PHE A 116 -10.53 -9.47 -16.69
C PHE A 116 -9.91 -8.40 -17.61
N ALA A 117 -10.39 -8.26 -18.85
CA ALA A 117 -9.92 -7.26 -19.80
C ALA A 117 -10.15 -5.81 -19.28
N LEU A 118 -11.34 -5.52 -18.74
CA LEU A 118 -11.63 -4.22 -18.14
C LEU A 118 -10.78 -3.94 -16.90
N ASP A 119 -10.53 -4.96 -16.08
CA ASP A 119 -9.69 -4.86 -14.90
C ASP A 119 -8.23 -4.51 -15.27
N LEU A 120 -7.68 -5.13 -16.32
CA LEU A 120 -6.38 -4.78 -16.87
C LEU A 120 -6.34 -3.34 -17.42
N GLN A 121 -7.40 -2.90 -18.12
CA GLN A 121 -7.50 -1.54 -18.63
C GLN A 121 -7.55 -0.49 -17.51
N VAL A 122 -8.38 -0.72 -16.49
CA VAL A 122 -8.48 0.16 -15.31
C VAL A 122 -7.15 0.19 -14.56
N SER A 123 -6.51 -0.98 -14.39
CA SER A 123 -5.18 -1.09 -13.77
C SER A 123 -4.12 -0.32 -14.56
N PHE A 124 -4.14 -0.40 -15.89
CA PHE A 124 -3.25 0.36 -16.76
C PHE A 124 -3.39 1.88 -16.52
N LEU A 125 -4.60 2.42 -16.63
CA LEU A 125 -4.88 3.84 -16.40
C LEU A 125 -4.45 4.28 -14.99
N LEU A 126 -4.70 3.42 -14.02
CA LEU A 126 -4.39 3.67 -12.63
C LEU A 126 -2.88 3.78 -12.38
N PHE A 127 -2.10 2.78 -12.81
CA PHE A 127 -0.65 2.76 -12.59
C PHE A 127 0.08 3.74 -13.50
N GLU A 128 -0.40 3.97 -14.73
CA GLU A 128 0.14 5.02 -15.59
C GLU A 128 0.08 6.40 -14.89
N ALA A 129 -1.04 6.71 -14.23
CA ALA A 129 -1.25 7.99 -13.58
C ALA A 129 -0.66 8.10 -12.16
N LEU A 130 -0.81 7.06 -11.34
CA LEU A 130 -0.61 7.13 -9.88
C LEU A 130 0.50 6.21 -9.33
N ARG A 131 1.33 5.58 -10.17
CA ARG A 131 2.40 4.66 -9.72
C ARG A 131 3.31 5.17 -8.61
N PHE A 132 3.64 6.46 -8.57
CA PHE A 132 4.45 7.06 -7.49
C PHE A 132 3.77 7.05 -6.11
N HIS A 133 2.45 6.84 -6.07
CA HIS A 133 1.68 6.71 -4.83
C HIS A 133 1.25 5.26 -4.55
N LEU A 134 1.49 4.35 -5.48
CA LEU A 134 0.96 2.98 -5.50
C LEU A 134 2.05 1.92 -5.65
N LYS A 135 3.25 2.19 -5.11
CA LYS A 135 4.44 1.32 -5.24
C LYS A 135 4.11 -0.15 -4.94
N PHE A 136 3.61 -0.44 -3.74
CA PHE A 136 3.33 -1.82 -3.30
C PHE A 136 2.11 -2.44 -4.00
N GLN A 137 1.09 -1.65 -4.33
CA GLN A 137 -0.06 -2.12 -5.10
C GLN A 137 0.34 -2.54 -6.51
N MET A 138 1.26 -1.79 -7.14
CA MET A 138 1.82 -2.10 -8.45
C MET A 138 2.72 -3.34 -8.40
N GLU A 139 3.51 -3.51 -7.33
CA GLU A 139 4.26 -4.75 -7.09
C GLU A 139 3.33 -5.97 -7.00
N ALA A 140 2.25 -5.86 -6.23
CA ALA A 140 1.25 -6.92 -6.09
C ALA A 140 0.56 -7.23 -7.42
N PHE A 141 0.29 -6.22 -8.24
CA PHE A 141 -0.24 -6.37 -9.60
C PHE A 141 0.72 -7.17 -10.48
N PHE A 142 1.99 -6.76 -10.56
CA PHE A 142 2.97 -7.50 -11.37
C PHE A 142 3.19 -8.92 -10.86
N LYS A 143 3.22 -9.14 -9.54
CA LYS A 143 3.28 -10.48 -8.96
C LYS A 143 2.13 -11.36 -9.42
N LYS A 144 0.90 -10.81 -9.47
CA LYS A 144 -0.27 -11.53 -9.99
C LYS A 144 -0.20 -11.78 -11.49
N ILE A 145 0.26 -10.82 -12.29
CA ILE A 145 0.46 -11.00 -13.73
C ILE A 145 1.51 -12.08 -14.02
N ILE A 146 2.63 -12.08 -13.29
CA ILE A 146 3.67 -13.12 -13.38
C ILE A 146 3.08 -14.49 -13.05
N GLU A 147 2.30 -14.61 -11.97
CA GLU A 147 1.63 -15.86 -11.56
C GLU A 147 0.69 -16.40 -12.65
N ILE A 148 -0.15 -15.52 -13.21
CA ILE A 148 -1.08 -15.85 -14.30
C ILE A 148 -0.29 -16.37 -15.50
N ILE A 149 0.66 -15.59 -16.02
CA ILE A 149 1.43 -15.94 -17.23
C ILE A 149 2.28 -17.21 -17.02
N SER A 150 2.76 -17.46 -15.79
CA SER A 150 3.58 -18.64 -15.47
C SER A 150 2.79 -19.95 -15.41
N THR A 151 1.46 -19.89 -15.38
CA THR A 151 0.61 -21.08 -15.25
C THR A 151 0.70 -21.95 -16.52
N ASP A 152 0.76 -23.28 -16.36
CA ASP A 152 0.88 -24.20 -17.50
C ASP A 152 -0.43 -24.27 -18.31
N THR A 153 -0.39 -23.77 -19.55
CA THR A 153 -1.53 -23.76 -20.48
C THR A 153 -1.58 -24.95 -21.43
N THR A 154 -0.69 -25.93 -21.32
CA THR A 154 -0.56 -27.03 -22.30
C THR A 154 -1.86 -27.83 -22.46
N LYS A 155 -2.65 -27.95 -21.37
CA LYS A 155 -3.96 -28.63 -21.35
C LYS A 155 -5.13 -27.68 -21.09
N ALA A 156 -4.91 -26.37 -21.19
CA ALA A 156 -5.88 -25.36 -20.83
C ALA A 156 -7.04 -25.25 -21.84
N ILE A 157 -8.23 -24.94 -21.31
CA ILE A 157 -9.40 -24.50 -22.07
C ILE A 157 -9.15 -23.13 -22.73
N TYR A 158 -9.98 -22.77 -23.71
CA TYR A 158 -9.81 -21.53 -24.50
C TYR A 158 -9.76 -20.29 -23.61
N GLU A 159 -10.62 -20.20 -22.61
CA GLU A 159 -10.76 -19.06 -21.71
C GLU A 159 -9.46 -18.74 -20.96
N LEU A 160 -8.78 -19.78 -20.46
CA LEU A 160 -7.52 -19.60 -19.75
C LEU A 160 -6.40 -19.14 -20.71
N LYS A 161 -6.40 -19.61 -21.97
CA LYS A 161 -5.44 -19.13 -22.98
C LYS A 161 -5.67 -17.66 -23.32
N GLU A 162 -6.92 -17.23 -23.40
CA GLU A 162 -7.28 -15.84 -23.66
C GLU A 162 -6.87 -14.92 -22.50
N ILE A 163 -7.09 -15.34 -21.25
CA ILE A 163 -6.62 -14.62 -20.06
C ILE A 163 -5.10 -14.44 -20.08
N HIS A 164 -4.35 -15.49 -20.43
CA HIS A 164 -2.89 -15.42 -20.55
C HIS A 164 -2.45 -14.46 -21.66
N HIS A 165 -3.15 -14.49 -22.80
CA HIS A 165 -2.90 -13.59 -23.92
C HIS A 165 -3.09 -12.12 -23.49
N LEU A 166 -4.23 -11.80 -22.87
CA LEU A 166 -4.54 -10.45 -22.39
C LEU A 166 -3.55 -9.96 -21.32
N ALA A 167 -3.11 -10.84 -20.41
CA ALA A 167 -2.11 -10.51 -19.40
C ALA A 167 -0.75 -10.15 -20.03
N LEU A 168 -0.31 -10.92 -21.03
CA LEU A 168 0.93 -10.63 -21.77
C LEU A 168 0.83 -9.35 -22.59
N GLU A 169 -0.32 -9.11 -23.23
CA GLU A 169 -0.55 -7.89 -24.00
C GLU A 169 -0.54 -6.65 -23.10
N SER A 170 -1.23 -6.69 -21.97
CA SER A 170 -1.22 -5.60 -20.98
C SER A 170 0.19 -5.34 -20.44
N LEU A 171 0.98 -6.39 -20.21
CA LEU A 171 2.39 -6.26 -19.81
C LEU A 171 3.24 -5.60 -20.89
N ALA A 172 3.11 -6.04 -22.15
CA ALA A 172 3.82 -5.46 -23.29
C ALA A 172 3.47 -3.97 -23.46
N GLN A 173 2.20 -3.61 -23.26
CA GLN A 173 1.75 -2.23 -23.28
C GLN A 173 2.36 -1.41 -22.15
N LEU A 174 2.44 -1.92 -20.92
CA LEU A 174 3.09 -1.20 -19.82
C LEU A 174 4.56 -0.87 -20.12
N PHE A 175 5.31 -1.79 -20.75
CA PHE A 175 6.71 -1.52 -21.12
C PHE A 175 6.89 -0.46 -22.20
N ARG A 176 5.83 -0.06 -22.90
CA ARG A 176 5.86 1.10 -23.81
C ARG A 176 5.78 2.44 -23.07
N ILE A 177 5.47 2.47 -21.77
CA ILE A 177 5.52 3.70 -20.96
C ILE A 177 6.97 4.18 -20.88
N PRO A 178 7.30 5.39 -21.36
CA PRO A 178 8.66 5.92 -21.29
C PRO A 178 9.16 6.00 -19.84
N GLY A 179 10.36 5.48 -19.59
CA GLY A 179 11.00 5.48 -18.27
C GLY A 179 10.55 4.36 -17.33
N LEU A 180 9.47 3.64 -17.62
CA LEU A 180 8.93 2.63 -16.71
C LEU A 180 9.93 1.50 -16.44
N CYS A 181 10.63 0.97 -17.45
CA CYS A 181 11.61 -0.10 -17.26
C CYS A 181 12.70 0.29 -16.24
N THR A 182 13.22 1.53 -16.34
CA THR A 182 14.21 2.07 -15.41
C THR A 182 13.60 2.25 -14.01
N GLU A 183 12.39 2.80 -13.93
CA GLU A 183 11.66 2.94 -12.66
C GLU A 183 11.40 1.59 -12.00
N LEU A 184 11.07 0.54 -12.76
CA LEU A 184 10.84 -0.81 -12.22
C LEU A 184 12.12 -1.37 -11.62
N TYR A 185 13.24 -1.24 -12.32
CA TYR A 185 14.53 -1.68 -11.82
C TYR A 185 14.94 -0.93 -10.55
N LEU A 186 14.91 0.41 -10.58
CA LEU A 186 15.36 1.24 -9.46
C LEU A 186 14.44 1.14 -8.23
N ASN A 187 13.12 1.12 -8.44
CA ASN A 187 12.18 1.17 -7.32
C ASN A 187 11.89 -0.21 -6.70
N TYR A 188 12.12 -1.31 -7.43
CA TYR A 188 11.78 -2.66 -6.96
C TYR A 188 13.01 -3.57 -6.88
N ASP A 189 13.73 -3.77 -7.98
CA ASP A 189 14.90 -4.66 -7.99
C ASP A 189 16.04 -4.12 -7.10
N CYS A 190 16.20 -2.80 -7.05
CA CYS A 190 17.14 -2.10 -6.17
C CYS A 190 16.57 -1.73 -4.79
N ASP A 191 15.30 -1.99 -4.51
CA ASP A 191 14.77 -1.86 -3.14
C ASP A 191 14.99 -3.17 -2.39
N VAL A 192 15.53 -3.07 -1.17
CA VAL A 192 15.92 -4.22 -0.35
C VAL A 192 14.73 -5.13 -0.01
N TYR A 193 13.54 -4.56 0.21
CA TYR A 193 12.36 -5.29 0.70
C TYR A 193 11.30 -5.55 -0.36
N CYS A 194 11.54 -5.14 -1.61
CA CYS A 194 10.66 -5.45 -2.74
C CYS A 194 11.16 -6.67 -3.53
N MET A 195 10.24 -7.29 -4.27
CA MET A 195 10.52 -8.29 -5.30
C MET A 195 11.37 -7.70 -6.43
N ASN A 196 12.20 -8.53 -7.07
CA ASN A 196 12.89 -8.17 -8.31
C ASN A 196 11.92 -8.22 -9.50
N VAL A 197 10.95 -7.29 -9.53
CA VAL A 197 9.88 -7.22 -10.53
C VAL A 197 10.45 -7.24 -11.96
N PHE A 198 11.45 -6.41 -12.25
CA PHE A 198 11.99 -6.29 -13.62
C PHE A 198 12.74 -7.56 -14.03
N GLU A 199 13.60 -8.10 -13.16
CA GLU A 199 14.32 -9.35 -13.39
C GLU A 199 13.37 -10.54 -13.62
N GLU A 200 12.37 -10.71 -12.75
CA GLU A 200 11.45 -11.85 -12.82
C GLU A 200 10.57 -11.80 -14.08
N ILE A 201 10.09 -10.62 -14.47
CA ILE A 201 9.36 -10.47 -15.73
C ILE A 201 10.27 -10.78 -16.93
N THR A 202 11.48 -10.23 -16.95
CA THR A 202 12.41 -10.44 -18.08
C THR A 202 12.78 -11.92 -18.24
N LYS A 203 13.02 -12.64 -17.12
CA LYS A 203 13.23 -14.09 -17.11
C LYS A 203 12.01 -14.85 -17.64
N LEU A 204 10.81 -14.48 -17.20
CA LEU A 204 9.56 -15.10 -17.64
C LEU A 204 9.36 -14.95 -19.14
N LEU A 205 9.47 -13.72 -19.66
CA LEU A 205 9.36 -13.44 -21.09
C LEU A 205 10.41 -14.23 -21.90
N SER A 206 11.66 -14.23 -21.45
CA SER A 206 12.75 -14.96 -22.11
C SER A 206 12.48 -16.47 -22.16
N LYS A 207 11.98 -17.05 -21.07
CA LYS A 207 11.59 -18.46 -21.01
C LYS A 207 10.46 -18.76 -21.98
N ASN A 208 9.46 -17.88 -22.04
CA ASN A 208 8.29 -18.04 -22.90
C ASN A 208 8.63 -18.00 -24.38
N VAL A 209 9.54 -17.12 -24.82
CA VAL A 209 10.04 -17.04 -26.21
C VAL A 209 10.71 -18.34 -26.67
N VAL A 210 11.35 -19.08 -25.77
CA VAL A 210 12.08 -20.32 -26.11
C VAL A 210 11.20 -21.56 -25.95
N SER A 211 10.37 -21.60 -24.90
CA SER A 211 9.82 -22.86 -24.39
C SER A 211 8.31 -23.02 -24.54
N SER A 212 7.58 -21.96 -24.88
CA SER A 212 6.13 -22.09 -25.06
C SER A 212 5.82 -23.03 -26.23
N THR A 213 4.66 -23.66 -26.25
CA THR A 213 4.13 -24.37 -27.44
C THR A 213 2.77 -23.82 -27.84
N ALA A 214 2.27 -22.83 -27.09
CA ALA A 214 1.02 -22.16 -27.34
C ALA A 214 1.19 -21.10 -28.43
N TYR A 215 0.22 -21.09 -29.33
CA TYR A 215 0.11 -20.09 -30.41
C TYR A 215 0.12 -18.67 -29.81
N ASN A 216 0.81 -17.73 -30.46
CA ASN A 216 0.94 -16.30 -30.11
C ASN A 216 1.70 -15.91 -28.81
N ILE A 217 1.85 -16.78 -27.82
CA ILE A 217 2.57 -16.46 -26.56
C ILE A 217 4.04 -16.09 -26.81
N HIS A 218 4.70 -16.81 -27.71
CA HIS A 218 6.09 -16.52 -28.13
C HIS A 218 6.24 -15.13 -28.72
N THR A 219 5.33 -14.79 -29.65
CA THR A 219 5.36 -13.53 -30.38
C THR A 219 5.17 -12.36 -29.44
N LEU A 220 4.15 -12.41 -28.57
CA LEU A 220 3.92 -11.37 -27.57
C LEU A 220 5.06 -11.23 -26.57
N SER A 221 5.64 -12.36 -26.14
CA SER A 221 6.79 -12.32 -25.23
C SER A 221 8.01 -11.68 -25.90
N LEU A 222 8.21 -11.94 -27.19
CA LEU A 222 9.25 -11.30 -27.98
C LEU A 222 8.97 -9.81 -28.17
N GLU A 223 7.73 -9.42 -28.47
CA GLU A 223 7.33 -8.01 -28.59
C GLU A 223 7.55 -7.23 -27.29
N ALA A 224 7.22 -7.82 -26.15
CA ALA A 224 7.48 -7.20 -24.84
C ALA A 224 8.98 -7.02 -24.59
N LEU A 225 9.82 -8.01 -24.92
CA LEU A 225 11.27 -7.90 -24.82
C LEU A 225 11.85 -6.83 -25.77
N LEU A 226 11.32 -6.74 -27.00
CA LEU A 226 11.72 -5.70 -27.95
C LEU A 226 11.36 -4.31 -27.42
N ALA A 227 10.16 -4.13 -26.84
CA ALA A 227 9.76 -2.87 -26.21
C ALA A 227 10.70 -2.48 -25.06
N ILE A 228 11.16 -3.45 -24.25
CA ILE A 228 12.17 -3.21 -23.21
C ILE A 228 13.49 -2.74 -23.83
N ILE A 229 13.95 -3.38 -24.90
CA ILE A 229 15.20 -2.99 -25.59
C ILE A 229 15.08 -1.58 -26.18
N GLU A 230 13.97 -1.26 -26.83
CA GLU A 230 13.69 0.07 -27.37
C GLU A 230 13.65 1.14 -26.27
N ALA A 231 13.08 0.81 -25.10
CA ALA A 231 13.06 1.69 -23.94
C ALA A 231 14.48 1.95 -23.39
N ILE A 232 15.33 0.92 -23.35
CA ILE A 232 16.74 1.03 -22.93
C ILE A 232 17.54 1.87 -23.91
N GLU A 233 17.35 1.67 -25.22
CA GLU A 233 18.00 2.47 -26.27
C GLU A 233 17.62 3.95 -26.14
N SER A 234 16.31 4.23 -26.00
CA SER A 234 15.79 5.59 -25.85
C SER A 234 16.37 6.30 -24.62
N GLY A 235 16.51 5.59 -23.50
CA GLY A 235 17.14 6.12 -22.29
C GLY A 235 18.64 6.41 -22.47
N SER A 236 19.35 5.57 -23.23
CA SER A 236 20.79 5.72 -23.48
C SER A 236 21.11 6.93 -24.35
N GLN A 237 20.30 7.19 -25.38
CA GLN A 237 20.47 8.36 -26.26
C GLN A 237 20.21 9.68 -25.53
N ALA A 238 19.26 9.71 -24.59
CA ALA A 238 18.98 10.88 -23.76
C ALA A 238 20.16 11.26 -22.85
N SER A 239 20.93 10.28 -22.37
CA SER A 239 22.15 10.50 -21.59
C SER A 239 23.31 11.05 -22.45
N GLN A 240 23.51 10.52 -23.65
CA GLN A 240 24.53 11.04 -24.59
C GLN A 240 24.23 12.47 -25.07
N ALA A 241 22.95 12.82 -25.23
CA ALA A 241 22.53 14.18 -25.58
C ALA A 241 22.74 15.20 -24.42
N LYS A 242 22.85 14.74 -23.17
CA LYS A 242 23.18 15.58 -22.01
C LYS A 242 24.69 15.77 -21.86
N GLU A 243 25.50 14.74 -22.05
CA GLU A 243 26.98 14.86 -22.01
C GLU A 243 27.52 15.79 -23.10
N SER A 244 26.99 15.67 -24.33
CA SER A 244 27.36 16.54 -25.46
C SER A 244 26.92 18.00 -25.31
N LYS A 245 25.98 18.31 -24.40
CA LYS A 245 25.57 19.69 -24.09
C LYS A 245 26.41 20.33 -22.98
N SER A 246 27.20 19.56 -22.22
CA SER A 246 28.02 20.12 -21.12
C SER A 246 29.34 20.76 -21.60
N GLU A 247 29.77 20.50 -22.84
CA GLU A 247 30.98 21.11 -23.43
C GLU A 247 30.71 22.35 -24.29
N THR A 248 29.47 22.85 -24.41
CA THR A 248 29.21 24.06 -25.22
C THR A 248 28.04 24.88 -24.67
N GLU A 249 28.28 25.68 -23.64
CA GLU A 249 27.42 26.85 -23.40
C GLU A 249 27.93 28.04 -24.23
N VAL A 250 27.08 28.56 -25.13
CA VAL A 250 26.57 29.95 -25.10
C VAL A 250 25.52 30.13 -26.22
N ALA A 251 24.33 30.60 -25.80
CA ALA A 251 23.26 31.25 -26.57
C ALA A 251 22.46 30.41 -27.60
N CYS A 252 21.18 30.17 -27.32
CA CYS A 252 20.08 30.98 -27.84
C CYS A 252 18.74 30.50 -27.25
N LEU A 253 17.89 31.45 -26.88
CA LEU A 253 16.46 31.25 -26.67
C LEU A 253 15.79 30.98 -28.03
N GLU A 254 14.66 30.28 -27.97
CA GLU A 254 13.58 30.13 -28.98
C GLU A 254 13.45 28.77 -29.70
N ASP A 255 12.19 28.31 -29.65
CA ASP A 255 11.48 27.34 -30.49
C ASP A 255 11.87 25.85 -30.45
N GLU A 256 11.21 25.11 -29.55
CA GLU A 256 11.04 23.66 -29.72
C GLU A 256 10.11 23.38 -30.91
N LYS A 257 10.70 23.16 -32.08
CA LYS A 257 10.03 22.55 -33.23
C LYS A 257 9.83 21.06 -32.98
N GLU A 258 8.58 20.63 -33.10
CA GLU A 258 8.19 19.22 -33.24
C GLU A 258 9.09 18.47 -34.23
N ILE A 259 9.86 17.51 -33.72
CA ILE A 259 10.51 16.50 -34.56
C ILE A 259 9.48 15.39 -34.81
N LYS A 260 8.83 15.44 -35.98
CA LYS A 260 8.04 14.32 -36.52
C LYS A 260 8.96 13.15 -36.85
N TYR A 261 9.02 12.15 -35.97
CA TYR A 261 9.40 10.80 -36.38
C TYR A 261 8.20 10.14 -37.05
N GLY A 262 8.16 10.24 -38.38
CA GLY A 262 7.29 9.41 -39.19
C GLY A 262 7.92 8.04 -39.39
N ARG A 263 7.38 7.01 -38.74
CA ARG A 263 7.39 5.66 -39.32
C ARG A 263 6.20 4.83 -38.83
N SER A 264 5.37 4.49 -39.81
CA SER A 264 4.14 3.71 -39.77
C SER A 264 4.34 2.33 -39.15
N GLY A 265 3.60 2.04 -38.09
CA GLY A 265 3.30 0.70 -37.57
C GLY A 265 1.80 0.57 -37.29
N HIS A 266 0.96 0.94 -38.25
CA HIS A 266 -0.47 0.64 -38.19
C HIS A 266 -0.65 -0.83 -38.59
N ILE A 267 -0.94 -1.70 -37.63
CA ILE A 267 -1.37 -3.08 -37.91
C ILE A 267 -2.83 -3.19 -37.45
N SER A 268 -3.75 -3.04 -38.40
CA SER A 268 -5.10 -3.59 -38.27
C SER A 268 -4.98 -5.08 -38.57
N LEU A 269 -5.21 -5.93 -37.57
CA LEU A 269 -5.42 -7.36 -37.80
C LEU A 269 -6.88 -7.57 -38.21
N GLU A 270 -7.12 -7.68 -39.52
CA GLU A 270 -8.35 -8.27 -40.03
C GLU A 270 -8.37 -9.75 -39.62
N LEU A 271 -9.40 -10.13 -38.86
CA LEU A 271 -9.74 -11.53 -38.62
C LEU A 271 -9.97 -12.21 -39.98
N GLY A 272 -9.08 -13.11 -40.36
CA GLY A 272 -9.27 -14.02 -41.48
C GLY A 272 -10.43 -14.97 -41.16
N GLY A 273 -11.58 -14.73 -41.80
CA GLY A 273 -12.76 -15.56 -41.68
C GLY A 273 -12.59 -16.94 -42.30
N MET A 274 -13.16 -17.94 -41.63
CA MET A 274 -13.92 -19.02 -42.25
C MET A 274 -15.09 -19.34 -41.30
N ASP A 275 -16.28 -19.27 -41.88
CA ASP A 275 -17.60 -19.33 -41.25
C ASP A 275 -17.85 -20.63 -40.47
N ASP A 276 -18.41 -20.52 -39.26
CA ASP A 276 -19.77 -20.99 -38.96
C ASP A 276 -20.20 -20.72 -37.50
N VAL A 277 -21.38 -20.11 -37.37
CA VAL A 277 -22.31 -20.12 -36.22
C VAL A 277 -21.97 -19.27 -34.97
N SER A 278 -22.29 -17.97 -35.13
CA SER A 278 -23.09 -17.12 -34.23
C SER A 278 -22.67 -16.83 -32.77
N VAL A 279 -22.56 -15.51 -32.53
CA VAL A 279 -22.53 -14.76 -31.26
C VAL A 279 -21.13 -14.58 -30.63
N VAL A 280 -20.21 -14.01 -31.41
CA VAL A 280 -19.13 -13.21 -30.82
C VAL A 280 -19.74 -11.84 -30.52
N SER A 281 -19.89 -11.52 -29.23
CA SER A 281 -20.29 -10.20 -28.77
C SER A 281 -19.20 -9.21 -29.19
N ASP A 282 -19.55 -8.22 -30.02
CA ASP A 282 -18.75 -7.06 -30.47
C ASP A 282 -18.35 -6.10 -29.32
N HIS A 283 -18.13 -6.63 -28.11
CA HIS A 283 -17.91 -5.83 -26.91
C HIS A 283 -16.70 -6.37 -26.15
N VAL A 284 -15.79 -5.45 -25.83
CA VAL A 284 -14.70 -5.54 -24.85
C VAL A 284 -13.33 -6.00 -25.38
N THR A 285 -12.75 -5.22 -26.27
CA THR A 285 -11.37 -4.75 -26.11
C THR A 285 -11.33 -3.29 -26.54
N HIS A 286 -11.39 -2.36 -25.57
CA HIS A 286 -10.98 -1.01 -25.88
C HIS A 286 -9.48 -1.11 -26.12
N ASP A 287 -9.05 -0.94 -27.38
CA ASP A 287 -7.64 -1.06 -27.74
C ASP A 287 -6.82 -0.07 -26.88
N ILE A 288 -6.09 -0.60 -25.89
CA ILE A 288 -5.30 0.21 -24.96
C ILE A 288 -4.19 0.95 -25.72
N SER A 289 -3.85 0.54 -26.96
CA SER A 289 -2.95 1.29 -27.83
C SER A 289 -3.47 2.70 -28.15
N GLN A 290 -4.79 2.95 -28.05
CA GLN A 290 -5.38 4.28 -28.22
C GLN A 290 -4.93 5.28 -27.14
N TYR A 291 -4.50 4.81 -25.96
CA TYR A 291 -3.91 5.68 -24.93
C TYR A 291 -2.45 6.04 -25.22
N TYR A 292 -1.79 5.34 -26.14
CA TYR A 292 -0.46 5.65 -26.67
C TYR A 292 -0.51 6.45 -27.98
N GLY A 293 -1.60 6.34 -28.73
CA GLY A 293 -1.79 6.95 -30.03
C GLY A 293 -2.18 8.43 -29.97
N GLY A 294 -1.20 9.30 -29.71
CA GLY A 294 -1.38 10.74 -29.98
C GLY A 294 -0.52 11.65 -29.13
N GLY A 295 0.78 11.78 -29.45
CA GLY A 295 1.62 12.93 -29.08
C GLY A 295 1.78 13.25 -27.59
N ARG A 296 1.23 12.46 -26.67
CA ARG A 296 1.44 12.63 -25.23
C ARG A 296 2.84 12.12 -24.89
N MET A 297 3.74 13.03 -24.52
CA MET A 297 4.85 12.65 -23.64
C MET A 297 4.23 11.90 -22.45
N GLY A 298 4.80 10.75 -22.05
CA GLY A 298 4.27 9.97 -20.93
C GLY A 298 3.94 10.88 -19.74
N ARG A 299 2.85 10.56 -19.01
CA ARG A 299 2.33 11.43 -17.92
C ARG A 299 3.39 11.90 -16.93
N HIS A 300 4.43 11.10 -16.77
CA HIS A 300 5.55 11.36 -15.90
C HIS A 300 6.84 11.43 -16.71
N LYS A 301 7.70 12.37 -16.34
CA LYS A 301 9.02 12.52 -16.94
C LYS A 301 9.93 11.40 -16.41
N PRO A 302 10.75 10.77 -17.27
CA PRO A 302 11.76 9.83 -16.81
C PRO A 302 12.69 10.47 -15.78
N THR A 303 13.14 9.70 -14.77
CA THR A 303 14.08 10.19 -13.77
C THR A 303 15.37 10.65 -14.43
N SER A 304 15.87 11.82 -14.01
CA SER A 304 17.11 12.40 -14.52
C SER A 304 18.32 12.14 -13.61
N ASP A 305 18.06 11.74 -12.37
CA ASP A 305 19.08 11.45 -11.37
C ASP A 305 19.23 9.93 -11.28
N LEU A 306 20.26 9.41 -11.95
CA LEU A 306 20.52 7.98 -12.05
C LEU A 306 21.70 7.63 -11.15
N PRO A 307 21.58 6.55 -10.35
CA PRO A 307 22.69 6.09 -9.52
C PRO A 307 23.87 5.62 -10.39
N THR A 308 25.07 5.77 -9.85
CA THR A 308 26.30 5.28 -10.45
C THR A 308 26.37 3.74 -10.41
N GLU A 309 27.22 3.15 -11.25
CA GLU A 309 27.46 1.69 -11.26
C GLU A 309 27.86 1.17 -9.87
N ALA A 310 28.72 1.90 -9.16
CA ALA A 310 29.16 1.54 -7.82
C ALA A 310 28.01 1.59 -6.78
N GLU A 311 27.10 2.56 -6.88
CA GLU A 311 25.92 2.65 -6.01
C GLU A 311 24.94 1.52 -6.28
N LEU A 312 24.72 1.16 -7.55
CA LEU A 312 23.89 0.04 -7.95
C LEU A 312 24.45 -1.30 -7.47
N ASP A 313 25.74 -1.53 -7.63
CA ASP A 313 26.41 -2.74 -7.15
C ASP A 313 26.33 -2.85 -5.62
N ASN A 314 26.53 -1.74 -4.90
CA ASN A 314 26.38 -1.72 -3.45
C ASN A 314 24.93 -2.06 -3.05
N THR A 315 23.95 -1.47 -3.71
CA THR A 315 22.52 -1.70 -3.44
C THR A 315 22.13 -3.15 -3.71
N ARG A 316 22.60 -3.73 -4.82
CA ARG A 316 22.35 -5.13 -5.16
C ARG A 316 23.00 -6.09 -4.17
N ASN A 317 24.24 -5.80 -3.76
CA ASN A 317 24.92 -6.60 -2.73
C ASN A 317 24.21 -6.49 -1.39
N MET A 318 23.80 -5.28 -0.99
CA MET A 318 23.01 -5.04 0.23
C MET A 318 21.73 -5.87 0.23
N LYS A 319 20.94 -5.81 -0.85
CA LYS A 319 19.71 -6.61 -0.99
C LYS A 319 19.98 -8.11 -0.85
N LYS A 320 21.02 -8.61 -1.53
CA LYS A 320 21.42 -10.03 -1.44
C LYS A 320 21.78 -10.44 0.00
N TRP A 321 22.54 -9.60 0.72
CA TRP A 321 22.92 -9.91 2.11
C TRP A 321 21.73 -9.83 3.07
N VAL A 322 20.83 -8.86 2.87
CA VAL A 322 19.60 -8.78 3.66
C VAL A 322 18.72 -10.00 3.44
N GLN A 323 18.54 -10.46 2.20
CA GLN A 323 17.76 -11.67 1.90
C GLN A 323 18.35 -12.91 2.59
N GLN A 324 19.66 -13.16 2.46
CA GLN A 324 20.32 -14.28 3.12
C GLN A 324 20.28 -14.17 4.66
N GLY A 325 20.48 -12.97 5.19
CA GLY A 325 20.39 -12.71 6.63
C GLY A 325 18.97 -12.91 7.17
N THR A 326 17.94 -12.59 6.39
CA THR A 326 16.53 -12.84 6.71
C THR A 326 16.24 -14.32 6.80
N GLU A 327 16.69 -15.12 5.83
CA GLU A 327 16.54 -16.58 5.85
C GLU A 327 17.22 -17.19 7.07
N LEU A 328 18.44 -16.74 7.39
CA LEU A 328 19.17 -17.17 8.58
C LEU A 328 18.49 -16.73 9.87
N PHE A 329 17.93 -15.52 9.94
CA PHE A 329 17.18 -15.01 11.08
C PHE A 329 15.94 -15.88 11.35
N ASN A 330 15.18 -16.20 10.30
CA ASN A 330 13.97 -17.02 10.39
C ASN A 330 14.28 -18.45 10.89
N GLN A 331 15.47 -18.97 10.63
CA GLN A 331 15.93 -20.24 11.21
C GLN A 331 16.43 -20.07 12.64
N LYS A 332 17.29 -19.07 12.87
CA LYS A 332 17.88 -18.76 14.16
C LYS A 332 18.26 -17.27 14.22
N PRO A 333 17.54 -16.43 15.00
CA PRO A 333 17.69 -14.98 14.99
C PRO A 333 19.12 -14.50 15.19
N GLU A 334 19.87 -15.12 16.10
CA GLU A 334 21.24 -14.68 16.41
C GLU A 334 22.19 -14.88 15.23
N LYS A 335 22.02 -15.97 14.47
CA LYS A 335 22.83 -16.23 13.28
C LYS A 335 22.53 -15.25 12.17
N GLY A 336 21.26 -14.86 12.02
CA GLY A 336 20.86 -13.84 11.05
C GLY A 336 21.50 -12.49 11.37
N ILE A 337 21.43 -12.05 12.63
CA ILE A 337 22.04 -10.79 13.06
C ILE A 337 23.57 -10.83 12.92
N GLU A 338 24.23 -11.91 13.36
CA GLU A 338 25.68 -12.08 13.20
C GLU A 338 26.10 -12.02 11.71
N PHE A 339 25.39 -12.74 10.84
CA PHE A 339 25.64 -12.72 9.40
C PHE A 339 25.51 -11.31 8.79
N LEU A 340 24.48 -10.56 9.20
CA LEU A 340 24.26 -9.19 8.73
C LEU A 340 25.36 -8.23 9.23
N GLN A 341 25.89 -8.45 10.43
CA GLN A 341 27.04 -7.70 10.94
C GLN A 341 28.33 -8.01 10.17
N GLU A 342 28.60 -9.29 9.87
CA GLU A 342 29.76 -9.73 9.09
C GLU A 342 29.83 -9.09 7.70
N HIS A 343 28.67 -8.88 7.06
CA HIS A 343 28.56 -8.28 5.73
C HIS A 343 28.39 -6.76 5.75
N GLY A 344 28.47 -6.13 6.94
CA GLY A 344 28.37 -4.67 7.09
C GLY A 344 26.97 -4.10 6.86
N VAL A 345 25.93 -4.94 6.88
CA VAL A 345 24.53 -4.50 6.80
C VAL A 345 24.08 -3.88 8.13
N LEU A 346 24.53 -4.47 9.25
CA LEU A 346 24.32 -3.95 10.60
C LEU A 346 25.67 -3.54 11.20
N ALA A 347 25.66 -2.47 12.01
CA ALA A 347 26.87 -1.99 12.67
C ALA A 347 27.50 -3.02 13.62
N THR A 348 28.83 -2.94 13.75
CA THR A 348 29.62 -3.69 14.73
C THR A 348 30.44 -2.69 15.56
N PRO A 349 30.19 -2.49 16.87
CA PRO A 349 29.25 -3.23 17.74
C PRO A 349 27.77 -2.99 17.40
N LEU A 350 26.91 -3.93 17.80
CA LEU A 350 25.49 -3.94 17.43
C LEU A 350 24.78 -2.67 17.88
N ASN A 351 24.15 -1.96 16.94
CA ASN A 351 23.29 -0.82 17.22
C ASN A 351 21.82 -1.28 17.34
N PRO A 352 21.19 -1.19 18.52
CA PRO A 352 19.82 -1.68 18.71
C PRO A 352 18.77 -0.96 17.87
N HIS A 353 19.03 0.29 17.45
CA HIS A 353 18.11 1.03 16.59
C HIS A 353 18.10 0.48 15.15
N GLU A 354 19.25 0.12 14.60
CA GLU A 354 19.34 -0.51 13.27
C GLU A 354 18.64 -1.87 13.26
N VAL A 355 18.83 -2.64 14.33
CA VAL A 355 18.13 -3.92 14.51
C VAL A 355 16.62 -3.70 14.61
N ALA A 356 16.17 -2.69 15.36
CA ALA A 356 14.76 -2.36 15.48
C ALA A 356 14.13 -2.02 14.12
N ILE A 357 14.82 -1.21 13.30
CA ILE A 357 14.39 -0.88 11.94
C ILE A 357 14.35 -2.14 11.08
N PHE A 358 15.39 -2.96 11.09
CA PHE A 358 15.45 -4.22 10.35
C PHE A 358 14.27 -5.15 10.71
N LEU A 359 13.96 -5.30 12.01
CA LEU A 359 12.87 -6.15 12.48
C LEU A 359 11.49 -5.61 12.08
N ARG A 360 11.34 -4.29 11.94
CA ARG A 360 10.06 -3.64 11.64
C ARG A 360 9.78 -3.55 10.14
N GLU A 361 10.79 -3.14 9.37
CA GLU A 361 10.62 -2.82 7.94
C GLU A 361 10.70 -4.05 7.05
N ASN A 362 11.31 -5.15 7.51
CA ASN A 362 11.49 -6.35 6.70
C ASN A 362 10.23 -7.25 6.73
N PRO A 363 9.47 -7.33 5.62
CA PRO A 363 8.21 -8.07 5.58
C PRO A 363 8.39 -9.58 5.57
N ASP A 364 9.59 -10.07 5.21
CA ASP A 364 9.89 -11.50 5.05
C ASP A 364 10.36 -12.16 6.35
N LEU A 365 10.47 -11.40 7.45
CA LEU A 365 10.80 -11.94 8.76
C LEU A 365 9.62 -12.71 9.36
N ASP A 366 9.89 -13.89 9.90
CA ASP A 366 8.93 -14.65 10.66
C ASP A 366 8.61 -13.89 11.96
N LYS A 367 7.37 -13.43 12.06
CA LYS A 367 6.83 -12.66 13.19
C LYS A 367 6.97 -13.40 14.53
N LYS A 368 6.99 -14.74 14.52
CA LYS A 368 7.31 -15.55 15.71
C LYS A 368 8.76 -15.35 16.13
N MET A 369 9.68 -15.41 15.19
CA MET A 369 11.12 -15.27 15.43
C MET A 369 11.49 -13.85 15.88
N ILE A 370 10.78 -12.83 15.36
CA ILE A 370 10.87 -11.45 15.88
C ILE A 370 10.51 -11.43 17.37
N GLY A 371 9.35 -11.99 17.74
CA GLY A 371 8.88 -12.04 19.12
C GLY A 371 9.82 -12.77 20.08
N GLU A 372 10.37 -13.91 19.66
CA GLU A 372 11.38 -14.66 20.42
C GLU A 372 12.68 -13.86 20.61
N TYR A 373 13.14 -13.16 19.57
CA TYR A 373 14.40 -12.42 19.60
C TYR A 373 14.34 -11.16 20.46
N ILE A 374 13.29 -10.34 20.35
CA ILE A 374 13.16 -9.11 21.16
C ILE A 374 12.99 -9.42 22.66
N CYS A 375 12.43 -10.58 22.99
CA CYS A 375 12.22 -11.02 24.38
C CYS A 375 13.43 -11.72 25.00
N LYS A 376 14.46 -12.03 24.22
CA LYS A 376 15.64 -12.75 24.69
C LYS A 376 16.48 -11.91 25.64
N ARG A 377 17.07 -12.53 26.67
CA ARG A 377 17.93 -11.85 27.68
C ARG A 377 19.04 -11.00 27.06
N SER A 378 19.74 -11.52 26.06
CA SER A 378 20.80 -10.80 25.33
C SER A 378 20.30 -9.53 24.62
N SER A 379 19.02 -9.48 24.27
CA SER A 379 18.38 -8.38 23.55
C SER A 379 17.72 -7.37 24.51
N ARG A 380 17.63 -7.70 25.80
CA ARG A 380 16.96 -6.89 26.83
C ARG A 380 17.86 -5.85 27.49
N GLY A 381 19.18 -5.95 27.30
CA GLY A 381 20.16 -5.05 27.93
C GLY A 381 20.51 -5.47 29.36
N GLU A 382 20.96 -6.70 29.57
CA GLU A 382 21.64 -7.04 30.83
C GLU A 382 23.00 -6.29 30.85
N ASP A 383 23.27 -5.53 31.93
CA ASP A 383 24.43 -4.63 32.16
C ASP A 383 24.36 -3.17 31.66
N ASP A 384 23.22 -2.47 31.84
CA ASP A 384 23.08 -1.02 31.48
C ASP A 384 23.30 -0.72 29.98
N GLY A 385 23.33 -1.77 29.15
CA GLY A 385 23.49 -1.70 27.70
C GLY A 385 22.19 -1.37 26.97
N PRO A 386 22.28 -0.88 25.71
CA PRO A 386 21.11 -0.48 24.95
C PRO A 386 20.25 -1.71 24.57
N SER A 387 18.93 -1.60 24.80
CA SER A 387 17.95 -2.68 24.64
C SER A 387 17.35 -2.70 23.25
N VAL A 388 17.36 -3.84 22.55
CA VAL A 388 16.70 -4.00 21.25
C VAL A 388 15.18 -3.91 21.42
N LEU A 389 14.62 -4.46 22.50
CA LEU A 389 13.18 -4.33 22.78
C LEU A 389 12.77 -2.86 22.99
N GLY A 390 13.57 -2.10 23.74
CA GLY A 390 13.34 -0.67 23.94
C GLY A 390 13.42 0.09 22.61
N ALA A 391 14.51 -0.08 21.87
CA ALA A 391 14.68 0.53 20.56
C ALA A 391 13.57 0.14 19.57
N PHE A 392 13.06 -1.10 19.65
CA PHE A 392 11.95 -1.58 18.84
C PHE A 392 10.66 -0.84 19.16
N ALA A 393 10.27 -0.74 20.44
CA ALA A 393 9.11 0.05 20.86
C ALA A 393 9.26 1.54 20.51
N ASP A 394 10.46 2.09 20.67
CA ASP A 394 10.77 3.49 20.36
C ASP A 394 10.68 3.83 18.88
N SER A 395 10.87 2.81 18.03
CA SER A 395 10.87 2.95 16.57
C SER A 395 9.49 3.35 16.01
N PHE A 396 8.40 3.07 16.73
CA PHE A 396 7.04 3.39 16.30
C PHE A 396 6.66 4.84 16.60
N ASN A 397 5.88 5.45 15.69
CA ASN A 397 5.30 6.77 15.91
C ASN A 397 3.90 6.65 16.53
N TYR A 398 3.79 6.95 17.82
CA TYR A 398 2.52 6.91 18.56
C TYR A 398 1.83 8.26 18.69
N THR A 399 2.41 9.33 18.13
CA THR A 399 1.95 10.71 18.34
C THR A 399 0.51 10.89 17.87
N GLY A 400 -0.37 11.30 18.78
CA GLY A 400 -1.78 11.57 18.50
C GLY A 400 -2.64 10.32 18.28
N LEU A 401 -2.09 9.12 18.51
CA LEU A 401 -2.84 7.87 18.42
C LEU A 401 -3.42 7.47 19.77
N ARG A 402 -4.68 7.05 19.78
CA ARG A 402 -5.27 6.40 20.96
C ARG A 402 -4.55 5.09 21.26
N ILE A 403 -4.61 4.66 22.51
CA ILE A 403 -3.89 3.47 22.97
C ILE A 403 -4.27 2.20 22.19
N ASP A 404 -5.54 2.04 21.79
CA ASP A 404 -5.99 0.90 20.98
C ASP A 404 -5.38 0.91 19.58
N GLN A 405 -5.30 2.07 18.95
CA GLN A 405 -4.72 2.26 17.62
C GLN A 405 -3.20 2.03 17.64
N ALA A 406 -2.51 2.60 18.63
CA ALA A 406 -1.08 2.42 18.83
C ALA A 406 -0.73 0.95 19.13
N LEU A 407 -1.56 0.27 19.94
CA LEU A 407 -1.36 -1.13 20.29
C LEU A 407 -1.54 -2.05 19.09
N ARG A 408 -2.53 -1.79 18.21
CA ARG A 408 -2.68 -2.51 16.94
C ARG A 408 -1.41 -2.39 16.08
N LEU A 409 -0.93 -1.18 15.86
CA LEU A 409 0.31 -0.94 15.09
C LEU A 409 1.50 -1.72 15.66
N TYR A 410 1.63 -1.78 16.99
CA TYR A 410 2.72 -2.46 17.64
C TYR A 410 2.60 -3.99 17.56
N LEU A 411 1.40 -4.54 17.79
CA LEU A 411 1.17 -5.99 17.84
C LEU A 411 1.01 -6.63 16.46
N GLU A 412 0.80 -5.85 15.40
CA GLU A 412 0.76 -6.35 14.02
C GLU A 412 2.16 -6.79 13.52
N THR A 413 3.24 -6.24 14.06
CA THR A 413 4.60 -6.47 13.53
C THR A 413 5.25 -7.76 14.04
N PHE A 414 4.79 -8.34 15.15
CA PHE A 414 5.36 -9.56 15.71
C PHE A 414 4.30 -10.45 16.37
N ARG A 415 4.64 -11.71 16.62
CA ARG A 415 3.77 -12.62 17.38
C ARG A 415 4.09 -12.50 18.87
N LEU A 416 3.09 -12.19 19.67
CA LEU A 416 3.25 -12.14 21.13
C LEU A 416 3.72 -13.51 21.69
N PRO A 417 4.69 -13.51 22.60
CA PRO A 417 5.09 -14.73 23.32
C PRO A 417 3.93 -15.30 24.14
N GLY A 418 3.91 -16.63 24.32
CA GLY A 418 2.90 -17.29 25.16
C GLY A 418 3.19 -17.23 26.66
N GLU A 419 4.43 -16.93 27.06
CA GLU A 419 4.85 -16.88 28.45
C GLU A 419 4.41 -15.56 29.11
N ALA A 420 3.60 -15.64 30.18
CA ALA A 420 3.08 -14.46 30.87
C ALA A 420 4.16 -13.42 31.27
N PRO A 421 5.35 -13.81 31.76
CA PRO A 421 6.42 -12.85 32.05
C PRO A 421 6.95 -12.09 30.82
N LEU A 422 6.92 -12.72 29.64
CA LEU A 422 7.38 -12.09 28.40
C LEU A 422 6.32 -11.16 27.83
N ILE A 423 5.03 -11.52 27.93
CA ILE A 423 3.93 -10.62 27.58
C ILE A 423 4.00 -9.35 28.44
N PHE A 424 4.19 -9.52 29.75
CA PHE A 424 4.34 -8.40 30.68
C PHE A 424 5.44 -7.44 30.23
N LEU A 425 6.62 -7.98 29.94
CA LEU A 425 7.80 -7.19 29.51
C LEU A 425 7.53 -6.36 28.25
N VAL A 426 6.93 -6.96 27.24
CA VAL A 426 6.65 -6.31 25.95
C VAL A 426 5.61 -5.20 26.12
N MET A 427 4.59 -5.45 26.92
CA MET A 427 3.53 -4.49 27.22
C MET A 427 4.01 -3.32 28.10
N GLU A 428 4.93 -3.57 29.02
CA GLU A 428 5.54 -2.54 29.85
C GLU A 428 6.30 -1.52 28.99
N ARG A 429 7.12 -1.99 28.04
CA ARG A 429 7.86 -1.12 27.10
C ARG A 429 6.95 -0.34 26.17
N PHE A 430 5.90 -0.98 25.66
CA PHE A 430 4.87 -0.29 24.88
C PHE A 430 4.22 0.84 25.69
N ALA A 431 3.77 0.55 26.91
CA ALA A 431 3.08 1.52 27.76
C ALA A 431 3.98 2.72 28.13
N GLU A 432 5.25 2.45 28.45
CA GLU A 432 6.27 3.48 28.74
C GLU A 432 6.45 4.43 27.55
N ARG A 433 6.62 3.87 26.35
CA ARG A 433 6.82 4.66 25.13
C ARG A 433 5.56 5.40 24.69
N TRP A 434 4.39 4.76 24.74
CA TRP A 434 3.13 5.40 24.39
C TRP A 434 2.81 6.59 25.30
N HIS A 435 2.98 6.41 26.62
CA HIS A 435 2.71 7.45 27.62
C HIS A 435 3.70 8.62 27.52
N SER A 436 5.00 8.35 27.35
CA SER A 436 6.00 9.41 27.16
C SER A 436 5.80 10.23 25.88
N THR A 437 5.19 9.64 24.84
CA THR A 437 4.91 10.33 23.58
C THR A 437 3.62 11.15 23.62
N ASN A 438 2.56 10.63 24.26
CA ASN A 438 1.23 11.24 24.23
C ASN A 438 0.85 12.04 25.49
N GLY A 439 1.61 11.91 26.59
CA GLY A 439 1.39 12.66 27.83
C GLY A 439 0.08 12.32 28.55
N GLU A 440 -0.42 13.28 29.34
CA GLU A 440 -1.66 13.15 30.14
C GLU A 440 -2.89 13.26 29.23
N PRO A 441 -3.72 12.20 29.17
CA PRO A 441 -4.80 12.05 30.17
C PRO A 441 -4.61 10.87 31.15
N PHE A 442 -3.53 10.10 30.98
CA PHE A 442 -3.19 8.97 31.83
C PHE A 442 -2.31 9.46 32.97
N ALA A 443 -2.62 9.05 34.21
CA ALA A 443 -1.92 9.52 35.40
C ALA A 443 -0.48 9.01 35.50
N ASN A 444 -0.18 7.84 34.93
CA ASN A 444 1.15 7.23 34.93
C ASN A 444 1.25 6.10 33.89
N THR A 445 2.46 5.57 33.71
CA THR A 445 2.74 4.40 32.85
C THR A 445 1.94 3.16 33.26
N ASP A 446 1.67 2.96 34.56
CA ASP A 446 0.87 1.81 35.06
C ASP A 446 -0.58 1.88 34.56
N ALA A 447 -1.17 3.07 34.48
CA ALA A 447 -2.51 3.27 33.92
C ALA A 447 -2.55 2.90 32.42
N ALA A 448 -1.55 3.31 31.64
CA ALA A 448 -1.42 2.94 30.23
C ALA A 448 -1.24 1.42 30.08
N PHE A 449 -0.40 0.81 30.91
CA PHE A 449 -0.17 -0.63 30.92
C PHE A 449 -1.46 -1.42 31.22
N ARG A 450 -2.19 -1.04 32.27
CA ARG A 450 -3.47 -1.68 32.64
C ARG A 450 -4.48 -1.61 31.52
N LEU A 451 -4.63 -0.45 30.88
CA LEU A 451 -5.58 -0.28 29.79
C LEU A 451 -5.16 -1.09 28.55
N ALA A 452 -3.86 -1.08 28.18
CA ALA A 452 -3.36 -1.90 27.08
C ALA A 452 -3.62 -3.39 27.30
N TYR A 453 -3.38 -3.89 28.53
CA TYR A 453 -3.67 -5.27 28.89
C TYR A 453 -5.18 -5.59 28.85
N ALA A 454 -6.01 -4.66 29.33
CA ALA A 454 -7.46 -4.78 29.24
C ALA A 454 -7.97 -4.80 27.79
N VAL A 455 -7.34 -4.05 26.88
CA VAL A 455 -7.65 -4.08 25.44
C VAL A 455 -7.33 -5.45 24.83
N ILE A 456 -6.21 -6.07 25.19
CA ILE A 456 -5.88 -7.45 24.75
C ILE A 456 -6.93 -8.44 25.27
N MET A 457 -7.29 -8.37 26.55
CA MET A 457 -8.32 -9.24 27.13
C MET A 457 -9.69 -9.03 26.46
N LEU A 458 -10.05 -7.77 26.18
CA LEU A 458 -11.25 -7.43 25.43
C LEU A 458 -11.23 -8.03 24.03
N ASN A 459 -10.10 -7.95 23.30
CA ASN A 459 -9.98 -8.55 21.97
C ASN A 459 -10.21 -10.07 22.02
N MET A 460 -9.60 -10.75 22.99
CA MET A 460 -9.79 -12.19 23.20
C MET A 460 -11.25 -12.53 23.54
N ASP A 461 -11.91 -11.74 24.38
CA ASP A 461 -13.32 -11.93 24.74
C ASP A 461 -14.27 -11.69 23.54
N GLN A 462 -14.03 -10.63 22.76
CA GLN A 462 -14.90 -10.22 21.66
C GLN A 462 -14.73 -11.05 20.39
N HIS A 463 -13.59 -11.71 20.16
CA HIS A 463 -13.31 -12.40 18.89
C HIS A 463 -13.01 -13.90 19.00
N ASN A 464 -12.62 -14.40 20.18
CA ASN A 464 -12.34 -15.84 20.34
C ASN A 464 -13.62 -16.69 20.27
N HIS A 465 -13.76 -17.46 19.18
CA HIS A 465 -14.92 -18.34 18.95
C HIS A 465 -15.12 -19.42 20.02
N ASN A 466 -14.05 -19.89 20.67
CA ASN A 466 -14.17 -20.88 21.75
C ASN A 466 -14.72 -20.25 23.03
N ALA A 467 -14.33 -19.01 23.33
CA ALA A 467 -14.83 -18.27 24.48
C ALA A 467 -16.33 -17.94 24.33
N LYS A 468 -16.77 -17.52 23.13
CA LYS A 468 -18.17 -17.21 22.81
C LYS A 468 -19.15 -18.37 23.00
N LYS A 469 -18.67 -19.63 22.95
CA LYS A 469 -19.51 -20.81 23.18
C LYS A 469 -19.77 -21.07 24.66
N LEU A 470 -18.89 -20.59 25.53
CA LEU A 470 -18.90 -20.85 26.97
C LEU A 470 -19.43 -19.66 27.77
N ASN A 471 -19.17 -18.43 27.31
CA ASN A 471 -19.48 -17.19 28.03
C ASN A 471 -20.16 -16.17 27.14
N VAL A 472 -20.98 -15.31 27.77
CA VAL A 472 -21.52 -14.11 27.14
C VAL A 472 -20.39 -13.07 27.06
N PRO A 473 -20.09 -12.52 25.87
CA PRO A 473 -19.06 -11.48 25.74
C PRO A 473 -19.39 -10.25 26.59
N MET A 474 -18.35 -9.61 27.08
CA MET A 474 -18.42 -8.42 27.92
C MET A 474 -19.15 -7.28 27.20
N THR A 475 -20.01 -6.56 27.93
CA THR A 475 -20.68 -5.34 27.43
C THR A 475 -19.79 -4.11 27.57
N VAL A 476 -20.18 -3.00 26.95
CA VAL A 476 -19.43 -1.74 27.10
C VAL A 476 -19.49 -1.23 28.53
N GLU A 477 -20.63 -1.42 29.21
CA GLU A 477 -20.83 -1.08 30.61
C GLU A 477 -19.93 -1.90 31.53
N ASP A 478 -19.78 -3.21 31.24
CA ASP A 478 -18.88 -4.09 31.97
C ASP A 478 -17.41 -3.68 31.78
N PHE A 479 -17.00 -3.33 30.55
CA PHE A 479 -15.64 -2.87 30.25
C PHE A 479 -15.29 -1.60 31.03
N VAL A 480 -16.17 -0.60 31.02
CA VAL A 480 -16.01 0.64 31.80
C VAL A 480 -15.95 0.36 33.30
N LYS A 481 -16.83 -0.52 33.80
CA LYS A 481 -16.87 -0.89 35.22
C LYS A 481 -15.59 -1.58 35.67
N ASN A 482 -15.04 -2.47 34.84
CA ASN A 482 -13.82 -3.23 35.14
C ASN A 482 -12.57 -2.34 35.24
N LEU A 483 -12.59 -1.16 34.60
CA LEU A 483 -11.48 -0.22 34.57
C LEU A 483 -11.60 0.94 35.58
N ARG A 484 -12.59 0.92 36.47
CA ARG A 484 -12.74 1.94 37.52
C ARG A 484 -11.54 1.97 38.46
N GLY A 485 -11.08 3.17 38.81
CA GLY A 485 -9.93 3.40 39.69
C GLY A 485 -8.58 3.01 39.08
N CYS A 486 -8.52 2.61 37.80
CA CYS A 486 -7.28 2.13 37.17
C CYS A 486 -6.40 3.26 36.59
N ASN A 487 -6.80 4.53 36.69
CA ASN A 487 -6.04 5.68 36.20
C ASN A 487 -5.32 6.41 37.36
N GLY A 488 -4.32 5.78 37.98
CA GLY A 488 -3.57 6.39 39.08
C GLY A 488 -4.42 6.77 40.29
N SER A 489 -5.43 5.95 40.62
CA SER A 489 -6.52 6.15 41.62
C SER A 489 -7.80 6.85 41.12
N GLY A 490 -7.79 7.42 39.91
CA GLY A 490 -8.98 7.95 39.23
C GLY A 490 -9.55 7.01 38.17
N ASP A 491 -10.58 7.48 37.47
CA ASP A 491 -11.18 6.80 36.32
C ASP A 491 -10.60 7.32 34.99
N PHE A 492 -10.66 6.50 33.95
CA PHE A 492 -10.40 6.96 32.58
C PHE A 492 -11.61 7.75 32.04
N ASP A 493 -11.38 8.55 31.00
CA ASP A 493 -12.48 9.21 30.29
C ASP A 493 -13.46 8.17 29.71
N GLN A 494 -14.75 8.34 30.00
CA GLN A 494 -15.76 7.36 29.62
C GLN A 494 -15.94 7.29 28.10
N SER A 495 -15.98 8.45 27.42
CA SER A 495 -16.08 8.54 25.97
C SER A 495 -14.92 7.84 25.28
N MET A 496 -13.70 7.97 25.81
CA MET A 496 -12.53 7.24 25.33
C MET A 496 -12.71 5.72 25.47
N LEU A 497 -13.15 5.23 26.63
CA LEU A 497 -13.34 3.79 26.85
C LEU A 497 -14.42 3.20 25.93
N GLU A 498 -15.51 3.92 25.71
CA GLU A 498 -16.57 3.53 24.78
C GLU A 498 -16.04 3.46 23.33
N ALA A 499 -15.26 4.46 22.91
CA ALA A 499 -14.62 4.47 21.59
C ALA A 499 -13.66 3.29 21.41
N VAL A 500 -12.83 2.98 22.42
CA VAL A 500 -11.95 1.81 22.44
C VAL A 500 -12.75 0.52 22.33
N PHE A 501 -13.83 0.38 23.11
CA PHE A 501 -14.67 -0.81 23.08
C PHE A 501 -15.28 -1.05 21.69
N HIS A 502 -15.89 -0.02 21.10
CA HIS A 502 -16.50 -0.13 19.78
C HIS A 502 -15.47 -0.35 18.67
N SER A 503 -14.28 0.26 18.78
CA SER A 503 -13.15 0.02 17.89
C SER A 503 -12.74 -1.45 17.88
N ILE A 504 -12.49 -2.04 19.05
CA ILE A 504 -12.10 -3.45 19.18
C ILE A 504 -13.24 -4.39 18.80
N LYS A 505 -14.49 -4.11 19.18
CA LYS A 505 -15.63 -4.95 18.83
C LYS A 505 -15.91 -4.96 17.33
N GLY A 506 -15.74 -3.82 16.66
CA GLY A 506 -15.97 -3.68 15.22
C GLY A 506 -14.86 -4.28 14.37
N GLU A 507 -13.62 -4.21 14.84
CA GLU A 507 -12.44 -4.68 14.12
C GLU A 507 -11.51 -5.44 15.06
N GLU A 508 -11.29 -6.71 14.76
CA GLU A 508 -10.37 -7.57 15.49
C GLU A 508 -8.94 -7.05 15.40
N MET A 509 -8.24 -6.99 16.53
CA MET A 509 -6.80 -6.80 16.55
C MET A 509 -6.13 -8.10 16.10
N VAL A 510 -5.79 -8.16 14.81
CA VAL A 510 -5.15 -9.33 14.20
C VAL A 510 -3.72 -9.44 14.72
N MET A 511 -3.56 -10.20 15.80
CA MET A 511 -2.25 -10.65 16.23
C MET A 511 -1.81 -11.78 15.28
N PRO A 512 -0.60 -11.76 14.71
CA PRO A 512 -0.10 -12.79 13.77
C PRO A 512 -0.07 -14.24 14.27
N ALA A 513 -0.65 -14.53 15.43
CA ALA A 513 -0.64 -15.81 16.12
C ALA A 513 -1.62 -16.86 15.58
N GLU A 514 -2.46 -16.57 14.58
CA GLU A 514 -3.66 -17.40 14.32
C GLU A 514 -3.88 -17.92 12.87
N ARG A 515 -2.94 -17.72 11.92
CA ARG A 515 -3.05 -18.28 10.55
C ARG A 515 -1.97 -19.27 10.12
N THR A 516 -1.36 -19.98 11.08
CA THR A 516 -0.62 -21.23 10.78
C THR A 516 -1.40 -22.38 11.39
N GLY A 517 -2.41 -22.82 10.63
CA GLY A 517 -3.36 -23.87 11.00
C GLY A 517 -4.30 -24.16 9.83
N ALA A 518 -3.75 -24.35 8.63
CA ALA A 518 -4.37 -25.03 7.50
C ALA A 518 -3.29 -25.86 6.81
#